data_AF-C2KY77-F1
#
_entry.id   AF-C2KY77-F1
#
_cell.length_a   1.000
_cell.length_b   1.000
_cell.length_c   1.000
_cell.angle_alpha   90.00
_cell.angle_beta   90.00
_cell.angle_gamma   90.00
#
_symmetry.space_group_name_H-M   'P 1'
#
loop_
_entity.id
_entity.type
_entity.pdbx_description
1 polymer ?
#
loop_
_entity_poly.entity_id
_entity_poly.type
_entity_poly.pdbx_seq_one_letter_code
_entity_poly.pdbx_strand_id
1 'polypeptide(L)'
;MSWRTVVISSNAKLDYQMGYMVVRRMDTLKIHLSEMEILLIESTAVSLTAALLAELSKKKIKVIFCDEKRNPSSELISYYGSHDTSTKIRTQITWKDDVKKAVWTEIVAEKIRKQAGAFGVLES
;
A
#
# COMPACT_ATOMS: atom_id res chain seq x y z
N MET A 1 -11.77 4.36 -9.89
CA MET A 1 -11.23 3.66 -8.71
C MET A 1 -10.55 2.40 -9.21
N SER A 2 -9.41 2.09 -8.61
CA SER A 2 -8.67 0.85 -8.86
C SER A 2 -9.07 -0.19 -7.81
N TRP A 3 -8.98 -1.48 -8.10
CA TRP A 3 -9.49 -2.55 -7.21
C TRP A 3 -8.62 -3.81 -7.17
N ARG A 4 -7.63 -3.94 -8.05
CA ARG A 4 -6.90 -5.19 -8.21
C ARG A 4 -5.68 -5.22 -7.31
N THR A 5 -5.61 -6.26 -6.48
CA THR A 5 -4.37 -6.67 -5.82
C THR A 5 -3.62 -7.63 -6.73
N VAL A 6 -2.41 -7.26 -7.13
CA VAL A 6 -1.52 -8.11 -7.92
C VAL A 6 -0.48 -8.72 -7.00
N VAL A 7 -0.41 -10.05 -6.97
CA VAL A 7 0.52 -10.81 -6.13
C VAL A 7 1.57 -11.49 -6.99
N ILE A 8 2.85 -11.25 -6.69
CA ILE A 8 3.99 -11.88 -7.37
C ILE A 8 4.64 -12.90 -6.41
N SER A 9 4.19 -14.14 -6.52
CA SER A 9 4.54 -15.25 -5.61
C SER A 9 5.70 -16.14 -6.09
N SER A 10 6.28 -15.84 -7.24
CA SER A 10 7.37 -16.62 -7.84
C SER A 10 8.30 -15.75 -8.67
N ASN A 11 9.43 -16.33 -9.09
CA ASN A 11 10.48 -15.60 -9.81
C ASN A 11 9.90 -14.83 -11.01
N ALA A 12 10.25 -13.56 -11.11
CA ALA A 12 9.79 -12.68 -12.17
C ALA A 12 10.73 -11.48 -12.32
N LYS A 13 10.77 -10.92 -13.54
CA LYS A 13 11.28 -9.56 -13.75
C LYS A 13 10.11 -8.65 -14.07
N LEU A 14 9.95 -7.56 -13.32
CA LEU A 14 8.91 -6.56 -13.55
C LEU A 14 9.52 -5.27 -14.12
N ASP A 15 9.00 -4.84 -15.26
CA ASP A 15 9.34 -3.58 -15.89
C ASP A 15 8.10 -2.78 -16.26
N TYR A 16 8.32 -1.52 -16.61
CA TYR A 16 7.26 -0.61 -17.05
C TYR A 16 7.31 -0.42 -18.55
N GLN A 17 6.16 -0.53 -19.22
CA GLN A 17 6.02 -0.23 -20.64
C GLN A 17 4.67 0.42 -20.92
N MET A 18 4.66 1.67 -21.38
CA MET A 18 3.49 2.38 -21.92
C MET A 18 2.22 2.30 -21.04
N GLY A 19 2.34 2.54 -19.72
CA GLY A 19 1.20 2.48 -18.80
C GLY A 19 0.92 1.09 -18.21
N TYR A 20 1.69 0.07 -18.60
CA TYR A 20 1.56 -1.29 -18.11
C TYR A 20 2.75 -1.67 -17.23
N MET A 21 2.49 -2.44 -16.18
CA MET A 21 3.48 -3.32 -15.58
C MET A 21 3.60 -4.58 -16.44
N VAL A 22 4.80 -4.88 -16.90
CA VAL A 22 5.13 -6.08 -17.66
C VAL A 22 5.77 -7.08 -16.69
N VAL A 23 5.16 -8.26 -16.58
CA VAL A 23 5.67 -9.38 -15.80
C VAL A 23 6.35 -10.35 -16.76
N ARG A 24 7.66 -10.49 -16.67
CA ARG A 24 8.45 -11.39 -17.52
C ARG A 24 8.81 -12.66 -16.77
N ARG A 25 8.34 -13.80 -17.30
CA ARG A 25 8.66 -15.17 -16.90
C ARG A 25 8.90 -16.00 -18.16
N MET A 26 8.49 -17.28 -18.17
CA MET A 26 8.33 -18.05 -19.41
C MET A 26 7.38 -17.33 -20.38
N ASP A 27 6.25 -16.87 -19.86
CA ASP A 27 5.31 -16.02 -20.58
C ASP A 27 5.41 -14.57 -20.14
N THR A 28 5.02 -13.65 -21.03
CA THR A 28 4.93 -12.22 -20.73
C THR A 28 3.48 -11.82 -20.48
N LEU A 29 3.20 -11.31 -19.29
CA LEU A 29 1.90 -10.73 -18.92
C LEU A 29 2.02 -9.22 -18.83
N LYS A 30 0.97 -8.49 -19.24
CA LYS A 30 0.88 -7.04 -19.07
C LYS A 30 -0.35 -6.70 -18.26
N ILE A 31 -0.20 -5.84 -17.26
CA ILE A 31 -1.29 -5.35 -16.41
C ILE A 31 -1.27 -3.84 -16.45
N HIS A 32 -2.39 -3.22 -16.82
CA HIS A 32 -2.46 -1.76 -16.89
C HIS A 32 -2.45 -1.18 -15.47
N LEU A 33 -1.61 -0.15 -15.24
CA LEU A 33 -1.43 0.39 -13.89
C LEU A 33 -2.72 0.99 -13.32
N SER A 34 -3.65 1.48 -14.15
CA SER A 34 -4.91 2.05 -13.64
C SER A 34 -5.86 1.04 -12.99
N GLU A 35 -5.62 -0.26 -13.21
CA GLU A 35 -6.42 -1.34 -12.64
C GLU A 35 -5.85 -1.85 -11.31
N MET A 36 -4.61 -1.49 -10.97
CA MET A 36 -3.88 -1.97 -9.80
C MET A 36 -4.05 -1.03 -8.60
N GLU A 37 -4.39 -1.59 -7.44
CA GLU A 37 -4.44 -0.86 -6.17
C GLU A 37 -3.22 -1.22 -5.31
N ILE A 38 -2.91 -2.51 -5.26
CA ILE A 38 -1.82 -3.07 -4.47
C ILE A 38 -0.97 -3.97 -5.38
N LEU A 39 0.35 -3.84 -5.26
CA LEU A 39 1.34 -4.80 -5.74
C LEU A 39 2.03 -5.43 -4.53
N LEU A 40 1.77 -6.72 -4.31
CA LEU A 40 2.39 -7.52 -3.26
C LEU A 40 3.52 -8.36 -3.86
N ILE A 41 4.76 -8.04 -3.49
CA ILE A 41 5.96 -8.79 -3.84
C ILE A 41 6.19 -9.83 -2.75
N GLU A 42 5.58 -11.00 -2.91
CA GLU A 42 5.62 -12.09 -1.93
C GLU A 42 6.93 -12.90 -2.03
N SER A 43 7.53 -13.01 -3.23
CA SER A 43 8.78 -13.72 -3.44
C SER A 43 9.99 -12.78 -3.47
N THR A 44 11.07 -13.15 -2.77
CA THR A 44 12.37 -12.46 -2.83
C THR A 44 13.11 -12.68 -4.15
N ALA A 45 12.65 -13.62 -4.99
CA ALA A 45 13.22 -13.91 -6.31
C ALA A 45 12.67 -12.99 -7.42
N VAL A 46 12.35 -11.73 -7.10
CA VAL A 46 11.75 -10.77 -8.04
C VAL A 46 12.71 -9.63 -8.31
N SER A 47 12.91 -9.32 -9.59
CA SER A 47 13.68 -8.14 -10.04
C SER A 47 12.74 -7.03 -10.48
N LEU A 48 13.05 -5.79 -10.11
CA LEU A 48 12.22 -4.61 -10.39
C LEU A 48 13.09 -3.52 -11.02
N THR A 49 12.46 -2.66 -11.84
CA THR A 49 13.13 -1.48 -12.40
C THR A 49 12.74 -0.22 -11.63
N ALA A 50 13.68 0.73 -11.52
CA ALA A 50 13.40 2.02 -10.90
C ALA A 50 12.26 2.79 -11.62
N ALA A 51 12.17 2.65 -12.94
CA ALA A 51 11.09 3.23 -13.75
C ALA A 51 9.70 2.72 -13.31
N LEU A 52 9.57 1.41 -13.07
CA LEU A 52 8.33 0.85 -12.56
C LEU A 52 7.98 1.41 -11.16
N LEU A 53 8.94 1.44 -10.23
CA LEU A 53 8.71 1.99 -8.88
C LEU A 53 8.24 3.45 -8.91
N ALA A 54 8.81 4.26 -9.80
CA ALA A 54 8.41 5.66 -9.98
C ALA A 54 6.97 5.78 -10.50
N GLU A 55 6.58 5.00 -11.50
CA GLU A 55 5.22 5.04 -12.06
C GLU A 55 4.16 4.48 -11.10
N LEU A 56 4.49 3.42 -10.35
CA LEU A 56 3.63 2.90 -9.28
C LEU A 56 3.36 3.98 -8.23
N SER A 57 4.41 4.71 -7.80
CA SER A 57 4.30 5.82 -6.84
C SER A 57 3.44 6.97 -7.38
N LYS A 58 3.62 7.37 -8.65
CA LYS A 58 2.81 8.41 -9.30
C LYS A 58 1.33 8.04 -9.38
N LYS A 59 1.04 6.77 -9.63
CA LYS A 59 -0.33 6.23 -9.66
C LYS A 59 -0.89 5.91 -8.27
N LYS A 60 -0.11 6.15 -7.21
CA LYS A 60 -0.48 5.87 -5.81
C LYS A 60 -0.82 4.39 -5.57
N ILE A 61 -0.15 3.50 -6.28
CA ILE A 61 -0.28 2.05 -6.12
C ILE A 61 0.56 1.65 -4.91
N LYS A 62 -0.05 0.97 -3.94
CA LYS A 62 0.65 0.48 -2.76
C LYS A 62 1.58 -0.65 -3.19
N VAL A 63 2.86 -0.59 -2.81
CA VAL A 63 3.80 -1.69 -3.02
C VAL A 63 4.26 -2.22 -1.67
N ILE A 64 4.11 -3.53 -1.46
CA ILE A 64 4.49 -4.24 -0.24
C ILE A 64 5.51 -5.31 -0.61
N PHE A 65 6.59 -5.40 0.15
CA PHE A 65 7.63 -6.40 0.00
C PHE A 65 7.57 -7.38 1.17
N CYS A 66 7.67 -8.67 0.87
CA CYS A 66 7.76 -9.72 1.89
C CYS A 66 9.20 -10.18 2.12
N ASP A 67 9.44 -10.74 3.31
CA ASP A 67 10.66 -11.48 3.65
C ASP A 67 10.67 -12.91 3.06
N GLU A 68 11.71 -13.68 3.35
CA GLU A 68 11.84 -15.08 2.92
C GLU A 68 10.76 -16.01 3.47
N LYS A 69 10.07 -15.62 4.54
CA LYS A 69 8.93 -16.33 5.14
C LYS A 69 7.60 -15.88 4.56
N ARG A 70 7.60 -15.02 3.53
CA ARG A 70 6.43 -14.43 2.86
C ARG A 70 5.62 -13.49 3.76
N ASN A 71 6.20 -13.01 4.87
CA ASN A 71 5.56 -12.01 5.70
C ASN A 71 5.89 -10.60 5.18
N PRO A 72 4.91 -9.68 5.14
CA PRO A 72 5.18 -8.28 4.82
C PRO A 72 6.28 -7.71 5.73
N SER A 73 7.37 -7.25 5.13
CA SER A 73 8.56 -6.75 5.83
C SER A 73 8.82 -5.27 5.58
N SER A 74 8.44 -4.76 4.40
CA SER A 74 8.60 -3.35 4.05
C SER A 74 7.61 -2.90 2.96
N GLU A 75 7.59 -1.60 2.68
CA GLU A 75 6.71 -1.00 1.69
C GLU A 75 7.37 0.18 0.97
N LEU A 76 6.90 0.48 -0.25
CA LEU A 76 7.29 1.69 -0.97
C LEU A 76 6.47 2.88 -0.47
N ILE A 77 7.15 3.85 0.16
CA ILE A 77 6.53 5.07 0.67
C ILE A 77 6.93 6.24 -0.25
N SER A 78 5.94 6.84 -0.92
CA SER A 78 6.17 8.07 -1.68
C SER A 78 6.30 9.26 -0.73
N TYR A 79 7.31 10.10 -0.94
CA TYR A 79 7.46 11.35 -0.17
C TYR A 79 6.44 12.43 -0.53
N TYR A 80 5.84 12.33 -1.73
CA TYR A 80 4.87 13.32 -2.21
C TYR A 80 3.54 12.62 -2.53
N GLY A 81 2.60 12.68 -1.59
CA GLY A 81 1.29 12.00 -1.68
C GLY A 81 0.22 12.80 -2.44
N SER A 82 0.39 14.11 -2.56
CA SER A 82 -0.49 15.02 -3.28
C SER A 82 0.16 16.38 -3.58
N HIS A 83 -0.43 17.15 -4.48
CA HIS A 83 0.03 18.51 -4.81
C HIS A 83 0.09 19.43 -3.58
N ASP A 84 -0.76 19.22 -2.59
CA ASP A 84 -0.87 20.00 -1.36
C ASP A 84 -0.17 19.37 -0.14
N THR A 85 0.78 18.43 -0.36
CA THR A 85 1.49 17.72 0.72
C THR A 85 2.10 18.69 1.74
N SER A 86 2.78 19.74 1.28
CA SER A 86 3.40 20.74 2.17
C SER A 86 2.38 21.49 3.04
N THR A 87 1.23 21.84 2.47
CA THR A 87 0.15 22.50 3.22
C THR A 87 -0.41 21.58 4.28
N LYS A 88 -0.68 20.32 3.93
CA LYS A 88 -1.17 19.29 4.88
C LYS A 88 -0.20 19.08 6.04
N ILE A 89 1.10 18.97 5.76
CA ILE A 89 2.13 18.83 6.79
C ILE A 89 2.13 20.04 7.73
N ARG A 90 2.08 21.28 7.18
CA ARG A 90 2.02 22.50 8.00
C ARG A 90 0.79 22.50 8.91
N THR A 91 -0.39 22.18 8.38
CA THR A 91 -1.62 22.08 9.17
C THR A 91 -1.49 21.03 10.28
N GLN A 92 -0.93 19.85 9.97
CA GLN A 92 -0.74 18.78 10.95
C GLN A 92 0.18 19.20 12.11
N ILE A 93 1.28 19.90 11.81
CA ILE A 93 2.22 20.40 12.83
C ILE A 93 1.54 21.41 13.76
N THR A 94 0.61 22.22 13.25
CA THR A 94 -0.13 23.22 14.04
C THR A 94 -1.27 22.65 14.88
N TRP A 95 -1.52 21.34 14.86
CA TRP A 95 -2.56 20.74 15.68
C TRP A 95 -2.29 20.99 17.17
N LYS A 96 -3.29 21.55 17.83
CA LYS A 96 -3.31 21.73 19.27
C LYS A 96 -3.45 20.38 19.97
N ASP A 97 -2.92 20.29 21.19
CA ASP A 97 -2.88 19.03 21.91
C ASP A 97 -4.26 18.56 22.41
N ASP A 98 -5.21 19.47 22.63
CA ASP A 98 -6.62 19.16 22.92
C ASP A 98 -7.28 18.44 21.74
N VAL A 99 -7.05 18.91 20.51
CA VAL A 99 -7.54 18.27 19.28
C VAL A 99 -6.92 16.89 19.11
N LYS A 100 -5.58 16.76 19.28
CA LYS A 100 -4.90 15.46 19.21
C LYS A 100 -5.48 14.46 20.21
N LYS A 101 -5.70 14.89 21.45
CA LYS A 101 -6.29 14.07 22.52
C LYS A 101 -7.71 13.64 22.17
N ALA A 102 -8.57 14.58 21.78
CA ALA A 102 -9.96 14.28 21.45
C ALA A 102 -10.06 13.28 20.28
N VAL A 103 -9.31 13.49 19.20
CA VAL A 103 -9.29 12.58 18.05
C VAL A 103 -8.77 11.19 18.45
N TRP A 104 -7.70 11.13 19.23
CA TRP A 104 -7.14 9.85 19.70
C TRP A 104 -8.11 9.10 20.61
N THR A 105 -8.78 9.79 21.53
CA THR A 105 -9.79 9.20 22.41
C THR A 105 -10.95 8.60 21.62
N GLU A 106 -11.44 9.28 20.58
CA GLU A 106 -12.50 8.73 19.72
C GLU A 106 -12.04 7.48 18.95
N ILE A 107 -10.82 7.49 18.40
CA ILE A 107 -10.25 6.31 17.72
C ILE A 107 -10.18 5.11 18.68
N VAL A 108 -9.72 5.32 19.90
CA VAL A 108 -9.61 4.26 20.91
C VAL A 108 -10.98 3.81 21.41
N ALA A 109 -11.92 4.72 21.60
CA ALA A 109 -13.30 4.38 21.99
C ALA A 109 -13.97 3.50 20.92
N GLU A 110 -13.85 3.84 19.64
CA GLU A 110 -14.34 3.02 18.53
C GLU A 110 -13.66 1.65 18.49
N LYS A 111 -12.33 1.59 18.67
CA LYS A 111 -11.62 0.31 18.78
C LYS A 111 -12.23 -0.58 19.86
N ILE A 112 -12.48 -0.04 21.07
CA ILE A 112 -13.06 -0.79 22.19
C ILE A 112 -14.48 -1.26 21.87
N ARG A 113 -15.33 -0.39 21.30
CA ARG A 113 -16.70 -0.76 20.88
C ARG A 113 -16.67 -1.92 19.88
N LYS A 114 -15.77 -1.89 18.90
CA LYS A 114 -15.61 -2.98 17.91
C LYS A 114 -15.09 -4.26 18.55
N GLN A 115 -14.16 -4.17 19.50
CA GLN A 115 -13.68 -5.34 20.25
C GLN A 115 -14.81 -5.98 21.06
N ALA A 116 -15.61 -5.19 21.80
CA ALA A 116 -16.76 -5.69 22.55
C ALA A 116 -17.78 -6.40 21.63
N GLY A 117 -18.09 -5.81 20.47
CA GLY A 117 -18.95 -6.44 19.47
C GLY A 117 -18.40 -7.77 18.95
N ALA A 118 -17.09 -7.87 18.69
CA ALA A 118 -16.46 -9.11 18.25
C ALA A 118 -16.52 -10.21 19.32
N PHE A 119 -16.37 -9.87 20.60
CA PHE A 119 -16.54 -10.83 21.70
C PHE A 119 -17.97 -11.38 21.75
N GLY A 120 -18.99 -10.53 21.59
CA GLY A 120 -20.39 -10.97 21.59
C GLY A 120 -20.77 -11.92 20.44
N VAL A 121 -20.03 -11.91 19.32
CA VAL A 121 -20.22 -12.83 18.18
C VAL A 121 -19.56 -14.20 18.42
N LEU A 122 -18.57 -14.28 19.32
CA LEU A 122 -17.88 -15.54 19.63
C LEU A 122 -18.61 -16.39 20.68
N GLU A 123 -19.53 -15.79 21.44
CA GLU A 123 -20.36 -16.49 22.44
C GLU A 123 -21.71 -16.99 21.88
N SER A 124 -22.05 -16.64 20.63
CA SER A 124 -23.27 -17.02 19.91
C SER A 124 -23.01 -18.11 18.86
#